data_AF-A0A7I7T9T3-F1
#
_entry.id   AF-A0A7I7T9T3-F1
#
_cell.length_a   1.000
_cell.length_b   1.000
_cell.length_c   1.000
_cell.angle_alpha   90.00
_cell.angle_beta   90.00
_cell.angle_gamma   90.00
#
_symmetry.space_group_name_H-M   'P 1'
#
loop_
_entity.id
_entity.type
_entity.pdbx_description
1 polymer ?
#
loop_
_entity_poly.entity_id
_entity_poly.type
_entity_poly.pdbx_seq_one_letter_code
_entity_poly.pdbx_strand_id
1 'polypeptide(L)'
;MRTAVTRLLIAGTFAAVGSLGVLSTAQPAHADNIGYLINVTVRPGYNFPNADAALAYGQGVCDQINSGVSYGQLVNTIKSDFSTNDEFQASYLISQSAQELCPAAIWQLRQSAAGYVPST
;
A
#
# COMPACT_ATOMS: atom_id res chain seq x y z
N MET A 1 -67.51 -16.29 -29.16
CA MET A 1 -68.00 -16.65 -27.81
C MET A 1 -67.36 -15.67 -26.82
N ARG A 2 -68.11 -14.64 -26.42
CA ARG A 2 -68.67 -14.41 -25.06
C ARG A 2 -67.62 -13.90 -24.06
N THR A 3 -67.53 -12.56 -23.90
CA THR A 3 -68.01 -11.75 -22.73
C THR A 3 -67.02 -11.76 -21.56
N ALA A 4 -66.72 -10.71 -20.78
CA ALA A 4 -67.24 -9.36 -20.60
C ALA A 4 -66.33 -8.64 -19.55
N VAL A 5 -66.27 -7.30 -19.63
CA VAL A 5 -66.36 -6.33 -18.50
C VAL A 5 -65.39 -6.54 -17.30
N THR A 6 -64.30 -5.76 -17.21
CA THR A 6 -64.15 -4.52 -16.41
C THR A 6 -64.04 -4.69 -14.88
N ARG A 7 -62.92 -4.18 -14.34
CA ARG A 7 -62.59 -3.82 -12.92
C ARG A 7 -62.28 -4.97 -11.95
N LEU A 8 -61.02 -5.03 -11.49
CA LEU A 8 -60.69 -4.64 -10.12
C LEU A 8 -59.18 -4.42 -9.91
N LEU A 9 -58.91 -3.47 -9.03
CA LEU A 9 -57.65 -2.88 -8.59
C LEU A 9 -56.80 -3.79 -7.66
N ILE A 10 -55.49 -3.50 -7.63
CA ILE A 10 -54.52 -3.62 -6.51
C ILE A 10 -54.13 -5.04 -6.05
N ALA A 11 -52.84 -5.36 -6.16
CA ALA A 11 -51.94 -5.66 -5.03
C ALA A 11 -50.73 -6.47 -5.49
N GLY A 12 -49.52 -6.01 -5.19
CA GLY A 12 -48.31 -6.80 -5.42
C GLY A 12 -47.04 -5.97 -5.51
N THR A 13 -46.89 -4.96 -4.65
CA THR A 13 -45.63 -4.27 -4.40
C THR A 13 -44.59 -5.33 -4.02
N PHE A 14 -43.71 -5.72 -4.94
CA PHE A 14 -42.52 -6.47 -4.58
C PHE A 14 -41.66 -5.53 -3.75
N ALA A 15 -41.63 -5.77 -2.45
CA ALA A 15 -40.80 -5.07 -1.49
C ALA A 15 -39.34 -5.26 -1.89
N ALA A 16 -38.77 -4.29 -2.61
CA ALA A 16 -37.35 -4.05 -2.64
C ALA A 16 -36.96 -3.47 -1.28
N VAL A 17 -36.94 -4.33 -0.25
CA VAL A 17 -36.36 -4.01 1.06
C VAL A 17 -34.90 -3.69 0.80
N GLY A 18 -34.57 -2.42 0.92
CA GLY A 18 -33.26 -1.87 0.61
C GLY A 18 -32.17 -2.53 1.45
N SER A 19 -31.39 -3.40 0.82
CA SER A 19 -29.99 -3.55 1.16
C SER A 19 -29.25 -2.34 0.59
N LEU A 20 -29.35 -1.20 1.29
CA LEU A 20 -28.34 -0.16 1.22
C LEU A 20 -27.04 -0.77 1.77
N GLY A 21 -26.36 -1.56 0.94
CA GLY A 21 -25.02 -2.02 1.22
C GLY A 21 -24.18 -0.77 1.41
N VAL A 22 -23.73 -0.56 2.64
CA VAL A 22 -22.74 0.47 2.94
C VAL A 22 -21.52 0.11 2.11
N LEU A 23 -21.31 0.83 1.01
CA LEU A 23 -20.06 0.77 0.27
C LEU A 23 -19.01 1.41 1.18
N SER A 24 -18.46 0.62 2.09
CA SER A 24 -17.30 1.00 2.89
C SER A 24 -16.14 1.15 1.93
N THR A 25 -15.93 2.37 1.43
CA THR A 25 -14.69 2.71 0.73
C THR A 25 -13.55 2.55 1.72
N ALA A 26 -12.49 1.83 1.33
CA ALA A 26 -11.30 1.73 2.16
C ALA A 26 -10.80 3.16 2.48
N GLN A 27 -10.52 3.42 3.77
CA GLN A 27 -9.96 4.70 4.17
C GLN A 27 -8.58 4.86 3.50
N PRO A 28 -8.26 6.04 2.95
CA PRO A 28 -6.93 6.28 2.40
C PRO A 28 -5.89 6.08 3.50
N ALA A 29 -4.87 5.29 3.22
CA ALA A 29 -3.73 5.17 4.12
C ALA A 29 -3.00 6.53 4.21
N HIS A 30 -2.66 6.93 5.42
CA HIS A 30 -1.94 8.16 5.71
C HIS A 30 -0.50 7.85 6.05
N ALA A 31 0.39 8.82 5.81
CA ALA A 31 1.77 8.70 6.26
C ALA A 31 1.83 8.71 7.81
N ASP A 32 2.51 7.74 8.39
CA ASP A 32 2.80 7.57 9.81
C ASP A 32 4.31 7.52 10.05
N ASN A 33 4.86 8.68 10.42
CA ASN A 33 6.28 8.80 10.77
C ASN A 33 6.65 7.94 11.99
N ILE A 34 5.73 7.73 12.93
CA ILE A 34 6.01 6.99 14.16
C ILE A 34 6.06 5.49 13.86
N GLY A 35 5.10 4.98 13.08
CA GLY A 35 5.10 3.61 12.57
C GLY A 35 6.40 3.28 11.84
N TYR A 36 6.81 4.15 10.91
CA TYR A 36 8.10 4.01 10.21
C TYR A 36 9.28 3.93 11.18
N LEU A 37 9.42 4.93 12.07
CA LEU A 37 10.54 5.01 12.99
C LEU A 37 10.64 3.78 13.88
N ILE A 38 9.53 3.31 14.46
CA ILE A 38 9.54 2.09 15.28
C ILE A 38 10.09 0.90 14.48
N ASN A 39 9.65 0.73 13.24
CA ASN A 39 10.03 -0.42 12.43
C ASN A 39 11.50 -0.39 11.97
N VAL A 40 12.09 0.78 11.75
CA VAL A 40 13.47 0.91 11.23
C VAL A 40 14.52 1.27 12.29
N THR A 41 14.14 1.87 13.43
CA THR A 41 15.12 2.21 14.47
C THR A 41 15.25 1.14 15.55
N VAL A 42 14.21 0.34 15.78
CA VAL A 42 14.26 -0.76 16.76
C VAL A 42 14.85 -2.03 16.14
N ARG A 43 14.72 -2.19 14.82
CA ARG A 43 15.35 -3.29 14.08
C ARG A 43 16.88 -3.06 13.99
N PRO A 44 17.70 -4.04 14.39
CA PRO A 44 19.16 -3.96 14.18
C PRO A 44 19.51 -3.88 12.68
N GLY A 45 20.58 -3.16 12.35
CA GLY A 45 21.21 -3.21 11.01
C GLY A 45 21.26 -1.88 10.27
N TYR A 46 20.30 -0.97 10.46
CA TYR A 46 20.32 0.32 9.77
C TYR A 46 21.20 1.37 10.47
N ASN A 47 21.27 1.35 11.80
CA ASN A 47 22.14 2.22 12.60
C ASN A 47 22.05 3.71 12.23
N PHE A 48 20.84 4.21 11.94
CA PHE A 48 20.64 5.63 11.67
C PHE A 48 21.12 6.48 12.85
N PRO A 49 21.78 7.64 12.59
CA PRO A 49 22.34 8.47 13.66
C PRO A 49 21.29 9.14 14.54
N ASN A 50 20.07 9.36 14.01
CA ASN A 50 18.91 9.87 14.74
C ASN A 50 17.62 9.62 13.92
N ALA A 51 16.47 9.97 14.51
CA ALA A 51 15.16 9.82 13.88
C ALA A 51 14.99 10.63 12.59
N ASP A 52 15.50 11.87 12.54
CA ASP A 52 15.39 12.73 11.35
C ASP A 52 16.16 12.13 10.16
N ALA A 53 17.33 11.55 10.41
CA ALA A 53 18.12 10.86 9.39
C ALA A 53 17.40 9.61 8.86
N ALA A 54 16.72 8.85 9.73
CA ALA A 54 15.91 7.71 9.32
C ALA A 54 14.74 8.18 8.44
N LEU A 55 14.01 9.20 8.87
CA LEU A 55 12.88 9.77 8.11
C LEU A 55 13.34 10.31 6.75
N ALA A 56 14.45 11.04 6.71
CA ALA A 56 15.02 11.56 5.48
C ALA A 56 15.39 10.43 4.51
N TYR A 57 15.98 9.33 5.02
CA TYR A 57 16.30 8.17 4.19
C TYR A 57 15.03 7.52 3.63
N GLY A 58 14.02 7.27 4.47
CA GLY A 58 12.73 6.71 4.04
C GLY A 58 12.00 7.58 3.02
N GLN A 59 12.02 8.91 3.19
CA GLN A 59 11.48 9.86 2.22
C GLN A 59 12.27 9.82 0.89
N GLY A 60 13.60 9.70 0.94
CA GLY A 60 14.42 9.50 -0.25
C GLY A 60 14.06 8.22 -1.02
N VAL A 61 13.77 7.12 -0.32
CA VAL A 61 13.25 5.89 -0.94
C VAL A 61 11.88 6.15 -1.60
N CYS A 62 11.00 6.90 -0.94
CA CYS A 62 9.71 7.29 -1.53
C CYS A 62 9.87 8.12 -2.81
N ASP A 63 10.80 9.07 -2.84
CA ASP A 63 11.11 9.86 -4.04
C ASP A 63 11.61 8.96 -5.18
N GLN A 64 12.48 8.00 -4.87
CA GLN A 64 12.96 7.05 -5.86
C GLN A 64 11.83 6.17 -6.43
N ILE A 65 10.93 5.66 -5.59
CA ILE A 65 9.74 4.89 -6.04
C ILE A 65 8.88 5.76 -6.97
N ASN A 66 8.57 6.99 -6.57
CA ASN A 66 7.75 7.91 -7.35
C ASN A 66 8.43 8.33 -8.68
N SER A 67 9.76 8.35 -8.72
CA SER A 67 10.52 8.59 -9.95
C SER A 67 10.63 7.35 -10.86
N GLY A 68 10.11 6.20 -10.45
CA GLY A 68 10.08 4.98 -11.24
C GLY A 68 11.36 4.14 -11.18
N VAL A 69 12.20 4.30 -10.15
CA VAL A 69 13.35 3.41 -9.92
C VAL A 69 12.87 1.96 -9.77
N SER A 70 13.55 1.02 -10.43
CA SER A 70 13.19 -0.40 -10.37
C SER A 70 13.40 -0.98 -8.96
N TYR A 71 12.58 -1.95 -8.57
CA TYR A 71 12.67 -2.60 -7.25
C TYR A 71 14.06 -3.19 -6.99
N GLY A 72 14.65 -3.88 -7.98
CA GLY A 72 15.99 -4.46 -7.84
C GLY A 72 17.08 -3.40 -7.64
N GLN A 73 16.94 -2.23 -8.27
CA GLN A 73 17.87 -1.13 -8.04
C GLN A 73 17.72 -0.53 -6.64
N LEU A 74 16.48 -0.34 -6.15
CA LEU A 74 16.24 0.09 -4.77
C LEU A 74 16.90 -0.86 -3.76
N VAL A 75 16.71 -2.17 -3.95
CA VAL A 75 17.33 -3.20 -3.10
C VAL A 75 18.85 -3.07 -3.11
N ASN A 76 19.46 -2.98 -4.30
CA ASN A 76 20.92 -2.89 -4.42
C ASN A 76 21.49 -1.60 -3.80
N THR A 77 20.79 -0.48 -3.96
CA THR A 77 21.15 0.79 -3.32
C THR A 77 21.14 0.64 -1.80
N ILE A 78 20.08 0.09 -1.22
CA ILE A 78 19.98 -0.10 0.23
C ILE A 78 21.04 -1.07 0.75
N LYS A 79 21.28 -2.19 0.04
CA LYS A 79 22.37 -3.13 0.37
C LYS A 79 23.73 -2.43 0.38
N SER A 80 23.99 -1.58 -0.60
CA SER A 80 25.22 -0.77 -0.68
C SER A 80 25.32 0.23 0.49
N ASP A 81 24.27 1.01 0.74
CA ASP A 81 24.26 2.07 1.75
C ASP A 81 24.49 1.52 3.17
N PHE A 82 23.91 0.35 3.49
CA PHE A 82 24.07 -0.29 4.79
C PHE A 82 25.18 -1.35 4.81
N SER A 83 25.95 -1.49 3.72
CA SER A 83 27.03 -2.48 3.60
C SER A 83 26.58 -3.90 4.01
N THR A 84 25.40 -4.31 3.53
CA THR A 84 24.75 -5.58 3.88
C THR A 84 24.46 -6.42 2.65
N ASN A 85 24.51 -7.74 2.79
CA ASN A 85 24.03 -8.68 1.78
C ASN A 85 22.61 -9.20 2.08
N ASP A 86 22.00 -8.75 3.17
CA ASP A 86 20.68 -9.19 3.60
C ASP A 86 19.56 -8.58 2.72
N GLU A 87 19.04 -9.40 1.82
CA GLU A 87 17.89 -9.09 0.97
C GLU A 87 16.62 -8.74 1.75
N PHE A 88 16.40 -9.41 2.88
CA PHE A 88 15.23 -9.15 3.72
C PHE A 88 15.35 -7.78 4.39
N GLN A 89 16.55 -7.41 4.86
CA GLN A 89 16.80 -6.08 5.40
C GLN A 89 16.46 -5.01 4.33
N ALA A 90 16.99 -5.13 3.12
CA ALA A 90 16.72 -4.15 2.06
C ALA A 90 15.22 -4.09 1.69
N SER A 91 14.61 -5.23 1.40
CA SER A 91 13.19 -5.33 1.02
C SER A 91 12.24 -4.84 2.13
N TYR A 92 12.61 -5.08 3.40
CA TYR A 92 11.83 -4.61 4.54
C TYR A 92 11.85 -3.09 4.61
N LEU A 93 13.01 -2.44 4.50
CA LEU A 93 13.09 -0.97 4.54
C LEU A 93 12.28 -0.32 3.41
N ILE A 94 12.34 -0.88 2.19
CA ILE A 94 11.52 -0.41 1.06
C ILE A 94 10.03 -0.50 1.41
N SER A 95 9.61 -1.66 1.92
CA SER A 95 8.22 -1.91 2.28
C SER A 95 7.73 -1.01 3.41
N GLN A 96 8.58 -0.74 4.42
CA GLN A 96 8.25 0.18 5.51
C GLN A 96 8.14 1.62 5.01
N SER A 97 9.07 2.05 4.15
CA SER A 97 9.03 3.41 3.58
C SER A 97 7.74 3.61 2.77
N ALA A 98 7.37 2.65 1.92
CA ALA A 98 6.16 2.74 1.11
C ALA A 98 4.86 2.66 1.92
N GLN A 99 4.78 1.77 2.92
CA GLN A 99 3.57 1.63 3.74
C GLN A 99 3.35 2.82 4.65
N GLU A 100 4.42 3.27 5.30
CA GLU A 100 4.33 4.24 6.39
C GLU A 100 4.57 5.68 5.91
N LEU A 101 5.33 5.94 4.85
CA LEU A 101 5.67 7.32 4.46
C LEU A 101 5.04 7.76 3.13
N CYS A 102 4.87 6.85 2.18
CA CYS A 102 4.29 7.17 0.87
C CYS A 102 3.28 6.12 0.39
N PRO A 103 2.14 5.94 1.10
CA PRO A 103 1.16 4.92 0.76
C PRO A 103 0.56 5.05 -0.66
N ALA A 104 0.52 6.28 -1.20
CA ALA A 104 0.10 6.52 -2.58
C ALA A 104 1.02 5.85 -3.62
N ALA A 105 2.28 5.59 -3.27
CA ALA A 105 3.29 4.99 -4.15
C ALA A 105 3.28 3.44 -4.11
N ILE A 106 2.49 2.81 -3.24
CA ILE A 106 2.48 1.34 -3.06
C ILE A 106 2.18 0.61 -4.37
N TRP A 107 1.25 1.13 -5.19
CA TRP A 107 0.94 0.49 -6.47
C TRP A 107 2.13 0.52 -7.42
N GLN A 108 2.81 1.67 -7.53
CA GLN A 108 4.03 1.82 -8.34
C GLN A 108 5.14 0.88 -7.85
N LEU A 109 5.34 0.79 -6.53
CA LEU A 109 6.31 -0.12 -5.94
C LEU A 109 5.99 -1.58 -6.31
N ARG A 110 4.75 -2.02 -6.13
CA ARG A 110 4.31 -3.40 -6.46
C ARG A 110 4.51 -3.71 -7.94
N GLN A 111 4.20 -2.76 -8.81
CA GLN A 111 4.43 -2.91 -10.25
C GLN A 111 5.93 -3.05 -10.56
N SER A 112 6.78 -2.26 -9.91
CA SER A 112 8.24 -2.32 -10.09
C SER A 112 8.88 -3.62 -9.56
N ALA A 113 8.22 -4.28 -8.61
CA ALA A 113 8.66 -5.54 -8.00
C ALA A 113 8.17 -6.78 -8.78
N ALA A 114 7.31 -6.60 -9.79
CA ALA A 114 6.76 -7.71 -10.55
C ALA A 114 7.86 -8.51 -11.25
N GLY A 115 7.95 -9.81 -10.96
CA GLY A 115 8.98 -10.70 -11.50
C GLY A 115 10.37 -10.51 -10.90
N TYR A 116 10.51 -9.68 -9.86
CA TYR A 116 11.76 -9.56 -9.11
C TYR A 116 12.10 -10.90 -8.44
N VAL A 117 13.33 -11.36 -8.63
CA VAL A 117 13.91 -12.51 -7.96
C VAL A 117 15.16 -12.01 -7.24
N PRO A 118 15.26 -12.17 -5.91
CA PRO A 118 16.46 -11.79 -5.17
C PRO A 118 17.68 -12.52 -5.72
N SER A 119 18.75 -11.76 -5.99
CA SER A 119 20.06 -12.33 -6.28
C SER A 119 20.75 -12.71 -4.98
N THR A 120 21.00 -14.01 -4.80
CA THR A 120 21.67 -14.61 -3.65
C THR A 120 23.03 -13.98 -3.36
#